data_AF-A0A5Q4SBD9-F1
#
_entry.id   AF-A0A5Q4SBD9-F1
#
_cell.length_a   1.000
_cell.length_b   1.000
_cell.length_c   1.000
_cell.angle_alpha   90.00
_cell.angle_beta   90.00
_cell.angle_gamma   90.00
#
_symmetry.space_group_name_H-M   'P 1'
#
loop_
_entity.id
_entity.type
_entity.pdbx_description
1 polymer ?
#
loop_
_entity_poly.entity_id
_entity_poly.type
_entity_poly.pdbx_seq_one_letter_code
_entity_poly.pdbx_strand_id
1 'polypeptide(L)'
;MTRAELVVGVGARPGVPAEEVLGLIRRTLEEAGAAAGDVVELATLDTRADEPGITGAAARLGVPVRSYTAEALAKVPVPHPSTVSLTAVATGSVAEAAALVDGCELLVPKRKSASATCAVARRRPVDVTRASTNGAEPFTMAAMLPPTKHIENAGPDLRHHGDAEVRGLDLTDLAVNVRTGTPPEWLRRRIVASLGSLAAYPDGRSARTAVAGRHGLPEERVLLTAGAAEAFVLIARALPIRRPVVVHPQFTEPEAALRAAGHEVGRVVLSPEDGFRLDPAAVPEDADLVVVGNPTNPTSVLHPAGVLEQLARPGRTLVVDEAF
;
A
#
# COMPACT_ATOMS: atom_id res chain seq x y z
N MET A 1 -20.10 -23.24 -9.68
CA MET A 1 -20.24 -22.90 -8.25
C MET A 1 -19.02 -22.09 -7.87
N THR A 2 -19.20 -20.82 -7.51
CA THR A 2 -18.11 -19.99 -6.99
C THR A 2 -17.61 -20.61 -5.68
N ARG A 3 -16.32 -20.88 -5.60
CA ARG A 3 -15.69 -21.45 -4.41
C ARG A 3 -15.82 -20.44 -3.27
N ALA A 4 -16.20 -20.89 -2.07
CA ALA A 4 -16.22 -19.99 -0.91
C ALA A 4 -14.78 -19.61 -0.57
N GLU A 5 -14.48 -18.32 -0.50
CA GLU A 5 -13.16 -17.82 -0.08
C GLU A 5 -13.14 -17.66 1.44
N LEU A 6 -12.36 -18.49 2.12
CA LEU A 6 -12.23 -18.49 3.57
C LEU A 6 -10.89 -17.91 4.02
N VAL A 7 -10.96 -17.02 5.00
CA VAL A 7 -9.82 -16.48 5.72
C VAL A 7 -9.77 -17.17 7.08
N VAL A 8 -8.59 -17.68 7.45
CA VAL A 8 -8.39 -18.35 8.74
C VAL A 8 -7.46 -17.51 9.59
N GLY A 9 -8.01 -16.90 10.64
CA GLY A 9 -7.22 -16.14 11.61
C GLY A 9 -6.59 -17.05 12.65
N VAL A 10 -5.28 -16.93 12.86
CA VAL A 10 -4.49 -17.79 13.74
C VAL A 10 -3.73 -16.94 14.75
N GLY A 11 -3.84 -17.28 16.03
CA GLY A 11 -2.97 -16.74 17.08
C GLY A 11 -2.19 -17.87 17.73
N ALA A 12 -0.88 -17.72 17.93
CA ALA A 12 -0.02 -18.78 18.46
C ALA A 12 0.94 -18.28 19.55
N ARG A 13 1.31 -19.20 20.44
CA ARG A 13 2.47 -19.05 21.33
C ARG A 13 3.77 -19.37 20.57
N PRO A 14 4.90 -18.76 20.95
CA PRO A 14 6.19 -19.08 20.36
C PRO A 14 6.53 -20.58 20.45
N GLY A 15 7.04 -21.15 19.36
CA GLY A 15 7.46 -22.54 19.28
C GLY A 15 6.31 -23.55 19.07
N VAL A 16 5.12 -23.11 18.66
CA VAL A 16 4.01 -24.03 18.41
C VAL A 16 4.35 -24.95 17.22
N PRO A 17 4.12 -26.27 17.30
CA PRO A 17 4.33 -27.17 16.17
C PRO A 17 3.35 -26.89 15.02
N ALA A 18 3.83 -26.93 13.78
CA ALA A 18 2.99 -26.74 12.59
C ALA A 18 1.83 -27.75 12.48
N GLU A 19 2.04 -28.99 12.93
CA GLU A 19 1.00 -30.02 12.97
C GLU A 19 -0.12 -29.68 13.97
N GLU A 20 0.21 -29.01 15.08
CA GLU A 20 -0.81 -28.57 16.05
C GLU A 20 -1.68 -27.47 15.44
N VAL A 21 -1.07 -26.48 14.79
CA VAL A 21 -1.77 -25.39 14.10
C VAL A 21 -2.63 -25.94 12.97
N LEU A 22 -2.08 -26.79 12.10
CA LEU A 22 -2.81 -27.39 10.99
C LEU A 22 -3.96 -28.29 11.46
N GLY A 23 -3.74 -29.07 12.51
CA GLY A 23 -4.79 -29.89 13.12
C GLY A 23 -5.92 -29.05 13.69
N LEU A 24 -5.60 -27.91 14.32
CA LEU A 24 -6.60 -26.96 14.81
C LEU A 24 -7.39 -26.33 13.65
N ILE A 25 -6.71 -25.91 12.57
CA ILE A 25 -7.36 -25.35 11.39
C ILE A 25 -8.33 -26.35 10.76
N ARG A 26 -7.89 -27.60 10.53
CA ARG A 26 -8.73 -28.65 9.91
C ARG A 26 -10.02 -28.90 10.71
N ARG A 27 -9.92 -29.07 12.02
CA ARG A 27 -11.10 -29.25 12.88
C ARG A 27 -12.04 -28.04 12.84
N THR A 28 -11.48 -26.83 12.82
CA THR A 28 -12.28 -25.60 12.77
C THR A 28 -12.98 -25.42 11.41
N LEU A 29 -12.37 -25.88 10.31
CA LEU A 29 -12.99 -25.91 8.98
C LEU A 29 -14.08 -26.97 8.86
N GLU A 30 -13.88 -28.15 9.48
CA GLU A 30 -14.90 -29.20 9.56
C GLU A 30 -16.16 -28.69 10.27
N GLU A 31 -16.01 -27.94 11.36
CA GLU A 31 -17.13 -27.27 12.04
C GLU A 31 -17.85 -26.24 11.14
N ALA A 32 -17.11 -25.59 10.23
CA ALA A 32 -17.66 -24.66 9.25
C ALA A 32 -18.32 -25.36 8.04
N GLY A 33 -18.24 -26.69 7.95
CA GLY A 33 -18.65 -27.46 6.78
C GLY A 33 -17.80 -27.18 5.53
N ALA A 34 -16.54 -26.77 5.72
CA ALA A 34 -15.64 -26.30 4.67
C ALA A 34 -14.45 -27.24 4.44
N ALA A 35 -13.93 -27.26 3.21
CA ALA A 35 -12.74 -28.01 2.87
C ALA A 35 -11.48 -27.15 3.04
N ALA A 36 -10.32 -27.81 3.28
CA ALA A 36 -9.03 -27.12 3.36
C ALA A 36 -8.71 -26.25 2.14
N GLY A 37 -9.18 -26.66 0.95
CA GLY A 37 -8.95 -25.91 -0.27
C GLY A 37 -9.81 -24.65 -0.41
N ASP A 38 -10.83 -24.45 0.43
CA ASP A 38 -11.62 -23.21 0.46
C ASP A 38 -10.89 -22.09 1.20
N VAL A 39 -9.80 -22.40 1.89
CA VAL A 39 -8.92 -21.42 2.53
C VAL A 39 -8.10 -20.71 1.46
N VAL A 40 -8.12 -19.38 1.49
CA VAL A 40 -7.33 -18.54 0.57
C VAL A 40 -6.12 -17.90 1.25
N GLU A 41 -6.14 -17.77 2.57
CA GLU A 41 -5.01 -17.22 3.35
C GLU A 41 -5.12 -17.57 4.85
N LEU A 42 -3.97 -17.57 5.53
CA LEU A 42 -3.91 -17.51 6.99
C LEU A 42 -3.62 -16.07 7.42
N ALA A 43 -4.35 -15.56 8.41
CA ALA A 43 -4.17 -14.22 8.94
C ALA A 43 -3.66 -14.25 10.39
N THR A 44 -2.70 -13.40 10.76
CA THR A 44 -2.11 -13.39 12.11
C THR A 44 -1.63 -11.99 12.54
N LEU A 45 -1.13 -11.86 13.77
CA LEU A 45 -0.40 -10.70 14.26
C LEU A 45 1.01 -10.64 13.64
N ASP A 46 1.48 -9.45 13.28
CA ASP A 46 2.81 -9.17 12.72
C ASP A 46 3.97 -9.86 13.46
N THR A 47 4.03 -9.75 14.79
CA THR A 47 5.04 -10.41 15.62
C THR A 47 4.95 -11.94 15.63
N ARG A 48 4.00 -12.54 14.91
CA ARG A 48 3.80 -13.98 14.72
C ARG A 48 3.77 -14.38 13.24
N ALA A 49 4.05 -13.46 12.31
CA ALA A 49 4.04 -13.74 10.88
C ALA A 49 5.04 -14.85 10.51
N ASP A 50 6.23 -14.83 11.13
CA ASP A 50 7.32 -15.78 10.88
C ASP A 50 7.34 -16.97 11.84
N GLU A 51 6.33 -17.13 12.70
CA GLU A 51 6.26 -18.24 13.65
C GLU A 51 6.28 -19.58 12.87
N PRO A 52 7.26 -20.48 13.10
CA PRO A 52 7.43 -21.71 12.33
C PRO A 52 6.19 -22.60 12.27
N GLY A 53 5.38 -22.59 13.33
CA GLY A 53 4.12 -23.31 13.35
C GLY A 53 3.06 -22.74 12.39
N ILE A 54 2.99 -21.41 12.24
CA ILE A 54 2.04 -20.74 11.36
C ILE A 54 2.50 -20.85 9.90
N THR A 55 3.75 -20.51 9.61
CA THR A 55 4.33 -20.61 8.27
C THR A 55 4.34 -22.05 7.76
N GLY A 56 4.66 -23.00 8.64
CA GLY A 56 4.63 -24.44 8.33
C GLY A 56 3.22 -24.98 8.07
N ALA A 57 2.18 -24.44 8.72
CA ALA A 57 0.79 -24.79 8.44
C ALA A 57 0.31 -24.17 7.11
N ALA A 58 0.65 -22.90 6.86
CA ALA A 58 0.33 -22.20 5.62
C ALA A 58 0.93 -22.91 4.39
N ALA A 59 2.20 -23.31 4.48
CA ALA A 59 2.89 -24.06 3.43
C ALA A 59 2.21 -25.40 3.10
N ARG A 60 1.71 -26.12 4.11
CA ARG A 60 0.97 -27.38 3.91
C ARG A 60 -0.42 -27.18 3.32
N LEU A 61 -1.03 -26.01 3.54
CA LEU A 61 -2.31 -25.62 2.94
C LEU A 61 -2.14 -25.00 1.54
N GLY A 62 -0.91 -24.59 1.18
CA GLY A 62 -0.62 -23.94 -0.11
C GLY A 62 -1.13 -22.49 -0.17
N VAL A 63 -1.25 -21.82 0.97
CA VAL A 63 -1.82 -20.46 1.08
C VAL A 63 -0.82 -19.49 1.69
N PRO A 64 -0.90 -18.18 1.38
CA PRO A 64 -0.05 -17.17 2.01
C PRO A 64 -0.40 -16.95 3.49
N VAL A 65 0.57 -16.40 4.23
CA VAL A 65 0.34 -15.79 5.55
C VAL A 65 0.23 -14.28 5.36
N ARG A 66 -0.87 -13.70 5.83
CA ARG A 66 -1.08 -12.26 5.94
C ARG A 66 -0.95 -11.86 7.41
N SER A 67 -0.26 -10.76 7.67
CA SER A 67 -0.05 -10.27 9.03
C SER A 67 -0.55 -8.85 9.21
N TYR A 68 -1.05 -8.55 10.40
CA TYR A 68 -1.59 -7.24 10.76
C TYR A 68 -0.95 -6.73 12.04
N THR A 69 -0.84 -5.41 12.18
CA THR A 69 -0.30 -4.80 13.41
C THR A 69 -1.26 -4.98 14.57
N ALA A 70 -0.74 -4.97 15.81
CA ALA A 70 -1.56 -4.99 17.02
C ALA A 70 -2.62 -3.86 17.01
N GLU A 71 -2.25 -2.68 16.52
CA GLU A 71 -3.14 -1.53 16.41
C GLU A 71 -4.30 -1.78 15.42
N ALA A 72 -4.00 -2.35 14.25
CA ALA A 72 -5.02 -2.71 13.28
C ALA A 72 -5.99 -3.75 13.86
N LEU A 73 -5.47 -4.77 14.53
CA LEU A 73 -6.29 -5.81 15.17
C LEU A 73 -7.11 -5.30 16.37
N ALA A 74 -6.64 -4.25 17.07
CA ALA A 74 -7.36 -3.66 18.19
C ALA A 74 -8.61 -2.88 17.75
N LYS A 75 -8.63 -2.36 16.51
CA LYS A 75 -9.76 -1.63 15.93
C LYS A 75 -10.90 -2.54 15.45
N VAL A 76 -10.66 -3.85 15.34
CA VAL A 76 -11.65 -4.81 14.85
C VAL A 76 -12.59 -5.23 15.98
N PRO A 77 -13.91 -5.00 15.87
CA PRO A 77 -14.88 -5.53 16.83
C PRO A 77 -14.88 -7.06 16.76
N VAL A 78 -14.50 -7.71 17.86
CA VAL A 78 -14.49 -9.17 17.96
C VAL A 78 -15.63 -9.65 18.86
N PRO A 79 -16.38 -10.69 18.47
CA PRO A 79 -17.50 -11.17 19.27
C PRO A 79 -17.07 -11.89 20.55
N HIS A 80 -15.83 -12.41 20.63
CA HIS A 80 -15.32 -13.14 21.80
C HIS A 80 -13.95 -12.64 22.26
N PRO A 81 -13.88 -11.50 22.96
CA PRO A 81 -12.62 -10.98 23.46
C PRO A 81 -11.91 -11.95 24.43
N SER A 82 -10.60 -11.82 24.52
CA SER A 82 -9.63 -12.65 25.23
C SER A 82 -8.78 -11.73 26.10
N THR A 83 -8.96 -11.83 27.42
CA THR A 83 -8.19 -11.05 28.40
C THR A 83 -6.68 -11.27 28.27
N VAL A 84 -6.25 -12.50 27.95
CA VAL A 84 -4.84 -12.83 27.71
C VAL A 84 -4.25 -12.09 26.51
N SER A 85 -5.02 -11.90 25.44
CA SER A 85 -4.59 -11.17 24.24
C SER A 85 -4.58 -9.65 24.47
N LEU A 86 -5.56 -9.15 25.24
CA LEU A 86 -5.62 -7.74 25.65
C LEU A 86 -4.40 -7.36 26.50
N THR A 87 -3.97 -8.23 27.42
CA THR A 87 -2.81 -7.96 28.27
C THR A 87 -1.48 -8.11 27.54
N ALA A 88 -1.35 -9.08 26.62
CA ALA A 88 -0.06 -9.37 25.98
C ALA A 88 0.23 -8.49 24.76
N VAL A 89 -0.79 -8.12 23.99
CA VAL A 89 -0.64 -7.46 22.68
C VAL A 89 -1.74 -6.43 22.40
N ALA A 90 -2.46 -5.97 23.44
CA ALA A 90 -3.48 -4.92 23.35
C ALA A 90 -4.61 -5.15 22.32
N THR A 91 -4.87 -6.40 21.93
CA THR A 91 -6.01 -6.76 21.06
C THR A 91 -7.00 -7.68 21.76
N GLY A 92 -8.29 -7.47 21.49
CA GLY A 92 -9.39 -8.31 21.98
C GLY A 92 -9.21 -9.78 21.63
N SER A 93 -8.66 -10.14 20.46
CA SER A 93 -8.48 -11.56 20.07
C SER A 93 -7.67 -11.61 18.78
N VAL A 94 -6.44 -12.14 18.80
CA VAL A 94 -5.61 -12.21 17.57
C VAL A 94 -6.31 -13.02 16.48
N ALA A 95 -6.82 -14.22 16.79
CA ALA A 95 -7.44 -15.09 15.79
C ALA A 95 -8.72 -14.49 15.18
N GLU A 96 -9.64 -13.95 15.99
CA GLU A 96 -10.89 -13.41 15.44
C GLU A 96 -10.68 -12.05 14.78
N ALA A 97 -9.84 -11.18 15.36
CA ALA A 97 -9.55 -9.89 14.75
C ALA A 97 -8.88 -10.10 13.40
N ALA A 98 -7.87 -10.97 13.32
CA ALA A 98 -7.16 -11.25 12.08
C ALA A 98 -8.06 -11.88 11.01
N ALA A 99 -9.01 -12.74 11.39
CA ALA A 99 -9.99 -13.29 10.45
C ALA A 99 -11.00 -12.23 9.94
N LEU A 100 -11.23 -11.16 10.70
CA LEU A 100 -12.29 -10.17 10.46
C LEU A 100 -11.82 -8.84 9.89
N VAL A 101 -10.50 -8.57 9.83
CA VAL A 101 -9.94 -7.24 9.47
C VAL A 101 -10.57 -6.66 8.20
N ASP A 102 -10.74 -7.48 7.16
CA ASP A 102 -11.23 -7.05 5.85
C ASP A 102 -12.77 -7.11 5.74
N GLY A 103 -13.51 -6.99 6.85
CA GLY A 103 -14.98 -6.99 6.86
C GLY A 103 -15.60 -8.35 6.53
N CYS A 104 -14.87 -9.44 6.77
CA CYS A 104 -15.34 -10.80 6.56
C CYS A 104 -16.50 -11.16 7.52
N GLU A 105 -17.27 -12.17 7.15
CA GLU A 105 -18.31 -12.75 8.00
C GLU A 105 -17.73 -13.89 8.83
N LEU A 106 -17.77 -13.78 10.16
CA LEU A 106 -17.30 -14.85 11.04
C LEU A 106 -18.20 -16.09 10.91
N LEU A 107 -17.63 -17.22 10.48
CA LEU A 107 -18.33 -18.50 10.41
C LEU A 107 -18.14 -19.31 11.69
N VAL A 108 -16.89 -19.40 12.15
CA VAL A 108 -16.54 -20.14 13.36
C VAL A 108 -15.72 -19.23 14.27
N PRO A 109 -16.26 -18.89 15.46
CA PRO A 109 -15.52 -18.16 16.47
C PRO A 109 -14.28 -18.90 16.97
N LYS A 110 -13.43 -18.18 17.71
CA LYS A 110 -12.15 -18.70 18.18
C LYS A 110 -12.25 -20.08 18.85
N ARG A 111 -11.60 -21.07 18.25
CA ARG A 111 -11.24 -22.35 18.87
C ARG A 111 -9.82 -22.29 19.39
N LYS A 112 -9.50 -23.13 20.38
CA LYS A 112 -8.20 -23.15 21.05
C LYS A 112 -7.62 -24.56 21.04
N SER A 113 -6.32 -24.67 20.85
CA SER A 113 -5.51 -25.84 21.21
C SER A 113 -4.69 -25.53 22.47
N ALA A 114 -3.67 -26.34 22.77
CA ALA A 114 -2.77 -26.08 23.90
C ALA A 114 -1.97 -24.79 23.72
N SER A 115 -1.56 -24.49 22.48
CA SER A 115 -0.63 -23.40 22.17
C SER A 115 -1.09 -22.49 21.02
N ALA A 116 -2.22 -22.75 20.38
CA ALA A 116 -2.75 -21.94 19.29
C ALA A 116 -4.26 -21.67 19.42
N THR A 117 -4.72 -20.70 18.64
CA THR A 117 -6.11 -20.30 18.50
C THR A 117 -6.44 -20.06 17.04
N CYS A 118 -7.64 -20.41 16.62
CA CYS A 118 -8.08 -20.38 15.21
C CYS A 118 -9.50 -19.87 15.11
N ALA A 119 -9.79 -18.98 14.16
CA ALA A 119 -11.13 -18.55 13.79
C ALA A 119 -11.28 -18.59 12.27
N VAL A 120 -12.48 -18.86 11.77
CA VAL A 120 -12.76 -18.97 10.33
C VAL A 120 -13.78 -17.91 9.94
N ALA A 121 -13.44 -17.12 8.93
CA ALA A 121 -14.34 -16.12 8.36
C ALA A 121 -14.46 -16.30 6.84
N ARG A 122 -15.61 -15.90 6.30
CA ARG A 122 -15.90 -15.91 4.86
C ARG A 122 -15.77 -14.50 4.32
N ARG A 123 -15.06 -14.35 3.20
CA ARG A 123 -15.10 -13.09 2.46
C ARG A 123 -16.49 -12.88 1.90
N ARG A 124 -17.09 -11.72 2.18
CA ARG A 124 -18.35 -11.36 1.55
C ARG A 124 -18.09 -11.14 0.06
N PRO A 125 -18.84 -11.79 -0.85
CA PRO A 125 -18.79 -11.41 -2.25
C PRO A 125 -19.18 -9.94 -2.35
N VAL A 126 -18.35 -9.15 -3.02
CA VAL A 126 -18.65 -7.73 -3.28
C VAL A 126 -19.89 -7.69 -4.18
N ASP A 127 -21.05 -7.36 -3.60
CA ASP A 127 -22.29 -7.17 -4.35
C ASP A 127 -22.25 -5.80 -5.03
N VAL A 128 -21.86 -5.79 -6.30
CA VAL A 128 -21.70 -4.59 -7.12
C VAL A 128 -23.03 -3.87 -7.42
N THR A 129 -24.18 -4.42 -7.00
CA THR A 129 -25.51 -3.89 -7.35
C THR A 129 -26.18 -3.02 -6.27
N ARG A 130 -25.55 -2.85 -5.09
CA ARG A 130 -26.12 -2.07 -3.98
C ARG A 130 -25.16 -1.08 -3.32
N ALA A 131 -24.27 -0.47 -4.10
CA ALA A 131 -23.53 0.72 -3.65
C ALA A 131 -24.47 1.94 -3.62
N SER A 132 -25.20 2.08 -2.51
CA SER A 132 -25.88 3.32 -2.16
C SER A 132 -24.85 4.42 -1.93
N THR A 133 -25.16 5.59 -2.45
CA THR A 133 -24.40 6.84 -2.40
C THR A 133 -23.83 7.13 -1.01
N ASN A 134 -22.51 7.01 -0.85
CA ASN A 134 -21.67 7.89 -0.03
C ASN A 134 -20.19 7.53 -0.22
N GLY A 135 -19.38 8.52 -0.58
CA GLY A 135 -17.90 8.53 -0.48
C GLY A 135 -17.17 7.41 -1.22
N ALA A 136 -16.82 7.63 -2.49
CA ALA A 136 -15.90 6.75 -3.19
C ALA A 136 -14.48 6.85 -2.60
N GLU A 137 -13.99 5.76 -2.01
CA GLU A 137 -12.56 5.52 -1.77
C GLU A 137 -11.82 5.53 -3.13
N PRO A 138 -10.69 6.24 -3.27
CA PRO A 138 -9.84 6.07 -4.44
C PRO A 138 -9.07 4.74 -4.36
N PHE A 139 -9.01 4.04 -5.49
CA PHE A 139 -8.17 2.87 -5.73
C PHE A 139 -6.74 3.09 -5.20
N THR A 140 -6.33 2.31 -4.20
CA THR A 140 -4.93 2.26 -3.76
C THR A 140 -4.19 1.15 -4.51
N MET A 141 -3.04 1.49 -5.09
CA MET A 141 -2.14 0.60 -5.86
C MET A 141 -1.54 -0.59 -5.07
N ALA A 142 -1.91 -0.75 -3.79
CA ALA A 142 -1.41 -1.82 -2.92
C ALA A 142 -1.75 -3.25 -3.43
N ALA A 143 -2.73 -3.39 -4.33
CA ALA A 143 -3.18 -4.69 -4.83
C ALA A 143 -2.37 -5.28 -6.00
N MET A 144 -1.35 -4.60 -6.54
CA MET A 144 -0.63 -5.05 -7.76
C MET A 144 0.87 -5.36 -7.58
N LEU A 145 1.39 -5.50 -6.36
CA LEU A 145 2.82 -5.76 -6.13
C LEU A 145 3.08 -7.18 -5.61
N PRO A 146 4.01 -7.96 -6.20
CA PRO A 146 4.47 -9.22 -5.61
C PRO A 146 5.20 -8.96 -4.28
N PRO A 147 5.23 -9.93 -3.35
CA PRO A 147 5.80 -9.73 -2.03
C PRO A 147 7.31 -9.54 -2.12
N THR A 148 7.79 -8.31 -1.88
CA THR A 148 9.21 -8.02 -1.67
C THR A 148 9.52 -8.03 -0.18
N LYS A 149 10.66 -8.64 0.18
CA LYS A 149 11.20 -8.70 1.55
C LYS A 149 11.16 -7.31 2.19
N HIS A 150 10.41 -7.18 3.29
CA HIS A 150 10.53 -6.03 4.16
C HIS A 150 11.93 -6.01 4.77
N ILE A 151 12.77 -5.08 4.32
CA ILE A 151 13.97 -4.69 5.05
C ILE A 151 13.48 -3.75 6.14
N GLU A 152 13.54 -4.20 7.40
CA GLU A 152 13.31 -3.33 8.56
C GLU A 152 14.22 -2.10 8.45
N ASN A 153 13.63 -0.91 8.37
CA ASN A 153 14.37 0.35 8.33
C ASN A 153 13.98 1.16 9.56
N ALA A 154 14.96 1.54 10.37
CA ALA A 154 14.84 2.39 11.56
C ALA A 154 14.54 3.87 11.23
N GLY A 155 13.72 4.13 10.20
CA GLY A 155 13.37 5.46 9.70
C GLY A 155 11.86 5.74 9.71
N PRO A 156 11.45 6.96 9.35
CA PRO A 156 10.03 7.32 9.27
C PRO A 156 9.27 6.43 8.27
N ASP A 157 7.99 6.16 8.56
CA ASP A 157 7.12 5.40 7.66
C ASP A 157 6.85 6.22 6.39
N LEU A 158 7.51 5.81 5.31
CA LEU A 158 7.39 6.47 4.01
C LEU A 158 6.00 6.30 3.38
N ARG A 159 5.17 5.38 3.89
CA ARG A 159 3.82 5.11 3.38
C ARG A 159 2.73 5.86 4.15
N HIS A 160 3.09 6.60 5.19
CA HIS A 160 2.11 7.40 5.92
C HIS A 160 1.68 8.61 5.08
N HIS A 161 0.38 8.74 4.86
CA HIS A 161 -0.25 9.89 4.23
C HIS A 161 -1.24 10.51 5.23
N GLY A 162 -1.21 11.83 5.37
CA GLY A 162 -1.96 12.50 6.45
C GLY A 162 -3.49 12.40 6.31
N ASP A 163 -4.03 12.13 5.12
CA ASP A 163 -5.46 11.87 4.93
C ASP A 163 -5.92 10.60 5.67
N ALA A 164 -5.03 9.65 5.93
CA ALA A 164 -5.33 8.47 6.73
C ALA A 164 -5.83 8.81 8.14
N GLU A 165 -5.47 9.97 8.68
CA GLU A 165 -5.84 10.41 10.04
C GLU A 165 -7.26 11.00 10.13
N VAL A 166 -7.85 11.40 9.00
CA VAL A 166 -9.19 12.01 8.95
C VAL A 166 -10.27 11.08 8.37
N ARG A 167 -9.89 9.94 7.78
CA ARG A 167 -10.83 8.99 7.18
C ARG A 167 -11.85 8.47 8.18
N GLY A 168 -13.12 8.48 7.78
CA GLY A 168 -14.24 7.97 8.59
C GLY A 168 -14.64 8.87 9.76
N LEU A 169 -14.06 10.06 9.88
CA LEU A 169 -14.37 11.06 10.89
C LEU A 169 -15.04 12.28 10.25
N ASP A 170 -15.89 12.98 11.01
CA ASP A 170 -16.49 14.25 10.59
C ASP A 170 -15.49 15.40 10.81
N LEU A 171 -14.37 15.35 10.08
CA LEU A 171 -13.29 16.32 10.16
C LEU A 171 -13.04 16.97 8.79
N THR A 172 -12.63 18.23 8.81
CA THR A 172 -12.15 18.92 7.63
C THR A 172 -10.73 18.43 7.31
N ASP A 173 -10.56 17.81 6.14
CA ASP A 173 -9.25 17.37 5.66
C ASP A 173 -8.40 18.55 5.16
N LEU A 174 -7.32 18.83 5.89
CA LEU A 174 -6.27 19.78 5.49
C LEU A 174 -4.91 19.08 5.33
N ALA A 175 -4.90 17.75 5.32
CA ALA A 175 -3.69 16.94 5.27
C ALA A 175 -3.26 16.61 3.83
N VAL A 176 -4.17 16.79 2.85
CA VAL A 176 -3.87 16.64 1.42
C VAL A 176 -4.20 17.89 0.62
N ASN A 177 -3.38 18.12 -0.40
CA ASN A 177 -3.51 19.28 -1.28
C ASN A 177 -4.46 18.96 -2.45
N VAL A 178 -5.77 19.02 -2.18
CA VAL A 178 -6.81 18.81 -3.20
C VAL A 178 -7.52 20.10 -3.56
N ARG A 179 -7.81 20.29 -4.85
CA ARG A 179 -8.55 21.47 -5.31
C ARG A 179 -10.02 21.37 -4.92
N THR A 180 -10.53 22.39 -4.22
CA THR A 180 -11.95 22.50 -3.87
C THR A 180 -12.83 22.70 -5.10
N GLY A 181 -14.09 22.28 -5.02
CA GLY A 181 -15.06 22.41 -6.12
C GLY A 181 -14.75 21.51 -7.33
N THR A 182 -14.04 20.40 -7.12
CA THR A 182 -13.73 19.40 -8.16
C THR A 182 -14.60 18.13 -8.03
N PRO A 183 -14.78 17.35 -9.11
CA PRO A 183 -14.40 17.68 -10.49
C PRO A 183 -15.28 18.82 -11.04
N PRO A 184 -14.74 19.66 -11.94
CA PRO A 184 -15.54 20.71 -12.58
C PRO A 184 -16.67 20.09 -13.39
N GLU A 185 -17.77 20.85 -13.54
CA GLU A 185 -19.01 20.33 -14.12
C GLU A 185 -18.85 19.77 -15.55
N TRP A 186 -18.00 20.37 -16.37
CA TRP A 186 -17.72 19.85 -17.71
C TRP A 186 -17.08 18.45 -17.68
N LEU A 187 -16.23 18.16 -16.68
CA LEU A 187 -15.58 16.86 -16.51
C LEU A 187 -16.58 15.84 -15.99
N ARG A 188 -17.43 16.23 -15.03
CA ARG A 188 -18.54 15.39 -14.54
C ARG A 188 -19.42 14.92 -15.68
N ARG A 189 -19.87 15.83 -16.56
CA ARG A 189 -20.67 15.48 -17.74
C ARG A 189 -19.94 14.50 -18.67
N ARG A 190 -18.64 14.68 -18.86
CA ARG A 190 -17.84 13.79 -19.72
C ARG A 190 -17.70 12.39 -19.15
N ILE A 191 -17.47 12.27 -17.84
CA ILE A 191 -17.42 10.99 -17.13
C ILE A 191 -18.77 10.28 -17.24
N VAL A 192 -19.88 10.96 -16.92
CA VAL A 192 -21.23 10.39 -17.03
C VAL A 192 -21.52 9.89 -18.45
N ALA A 193 -21.16 10.66 -19.47
CA ALA A 193 -21.35 10.26 -20.87
C ALA A 193 -20.51 9.03 -21.27
N SER A 194 -19.38 8.76 -20.59
CA SER A 194 -18.53 7.60 -20.85
C SER A 194 -19.00 6.30 -20.17
N LEU A 195 -19.99 6.35 -19.28
CA LEU A 195 -20.42 5.17 -18.51
C LEU A 195 -20.93 4.02 -19.41
N GLY A 196 -21.51 4.35 -20.57
CA GLY A 196 -21.98 3.35 -21.53
C GLY A 196 -20.87 2.57 -22.25
N SER A 197 -19.61 3.02 -22.21
CA SER A 197 -18.49 2.38 -22.92
C SER A 197 -17.52 1.64 -22.00
N LEU A 198 -17.80 1.55 -20.69
CA LEU A 198 -16.86 1.01 -19.70
C LEU A 198 -16.56 -0.49 -19.85
N ALA A 199 -17.37 -1.23 -20.60
CA ALA A 199 -17.12 -2.66 -20.85
C ALA A 199 -15.93 -2.91 -21.80
N ALA A 200 -15.48 -1.90 -22.55
CA ALA A 200 -14.34 -2.01 -23.44
C ALA A 200 -13.02 -1.77 -22.69
N TYR A 201 -11.94 -2.41 -23.15
CA TYR A 201 -10.60 -2.07 -22.70
C TYR A 201 -10.26 -0.61 -23.04
N PRO A 202 -9.56 0.13 -22.14
CA PRO A 202 -9.23 1.52 -22.37
C PRO A 202 -8.21 1.69 -23.51
N ASP A 203 -8.41 2.72 -24.34
CA ASP A 203 -7.45 3.18 -25.34
C ASP A 203 -6.93 4.58 -24.96
N GLY A 204 -5.66 4.66 -24.57
CA GLY A 204 -5.01 5.88 -24.11
C GLY A 204 -4.48 6.80 -25.21
N ARG A 205 -4.57 6.43 -26.50
CA ARG A 205 -3.93 7.19 -27.59
C ARG A 205 -4.41 8.64 -27.68
N SER A 206 -5.72 8.84 -27.66
CA SER A 206 -6.32 10.19 -27.69
C SER A 206 -5.85 11.05 -26.51
N ALA A 207 -5.76 10.48 -25.31
CA ALA A 207 -5.29 11.18 -24.14
C ALA A 207 -3.79 11.52 -24.26
N ARG A 208 -2.99 10.59 -24.77
CA ARG A 208 -1.54 10.79 -25.00
C ARG A 208 -1.30 11.92 -25.99
N THR A 209 -2.00 11.93 -27.13
CA THR A 209 -1.94 13.02 -28.12
C THR A 209 -2.32 14.36 -27.50
N ALA A 210 -3.38 14.40 -26.69
CA ALA A 210 -3.82 15.64 -26.03
C ALA A 210 -2.78 16.19 -25.05
N VAL A 211 -2.16 15.32 -24.23
CA VAL A 211 -1.08 15.71 -23.31
C VAL A 211 0.15 16.16 -24.09
N ALA A 212 0.57 15.42 -25.12
CA ALA A 212 1.68 15.79 -25.99
C ALA A 212 1.48 17.19 -26.60
N GLY A 213 0.30 17.46 -27.17
CA GLY A 213 -0.06 18.77 -27.70
C GLY A 213 -0.07 19.88 -26.65
N ARG A 214 -0.56 19.60 -25.43
CA ARG A 214 -0.60 20.56 -24.32
C ARG A 214 0.79 21.01 -23.86
N HIS A 215 1.78 20.13 -23.95
CA HIS A 215 3.17 20.38 -23.54
C HIS A 215 4.11 20.70 -24.72
N GLY A 216 3.62 20.67 -25.96
CA GLY A 216 4.46 20.91 -27.14
C GLY A 216 5.53 19.83 -27.36
N LEU A 217 5.26 18.59 -26.95
CA LEU A 217 6.19 17.47 -27.04
C LEU A 217 5.72 16.44 -28.09
N PRO A 218 6.65 15.69 -28.72
CA PRO A 218 6.30 14.50 -29.47
C PRO A 218 5.61 13.45 -28.60
N GLU A 219 4.68 12.68 -29.16
CA GLU A 219 3.93 11.66 -28.40
C GLU A 219 4.85 10.62 -27.76
N GLU A 220 5.95 10.25 -28.44
CA GLU A 220 6.95 9.31 -27.93
C GLU A 220 7.63 9.77 -26.62
N ARG A 221 7.58 11.07 -26.31
CA ARG A 221 8.08 11.64 -25.04
C ARG A 221 7.02 11.73 -23.94
N VAL A 222 5.81 11.23 -24.19
CA VAL A 222 4.71 11.22 -23.23
C VAL A 222 4.35 9.78 -22.88
N LEU A 223 4.35 9.48 -21.58
CA LEU A 223 3.81 8.25 -21.04
C LEU A 223 2.67 8.63 -20.09
N LEU A 224 1.48 8.06 -20.31
CA LEU A 224 0.37 8.21 -19.39
C LEU A 224 0.53 7.21 -18.24
N THR A 225 0.35 7.68 -17.02
CA THR A 225 0.40 6.85 -15.81
C THR A 225 -0.86 7.04 -14.97
N ALA A 226 -1.18 6.06 -14.13
CA ALA A 226 -2.21 6.10 -13.10
C ALA A 226 -1.75 6.94 -11.90
N GLY A 227 -1.50 8.23 -12.15
CA GLY A 227 -0.91 9.18 -11.20
C GLY A 227 0.62 9.17 -11.20
N ALA A 228 1.22 10.13 -10.51
CA ALA A 228 2.68 10.28 -10.42
C ALA A 228 3.36 9.11 -9.68
N ALA A 229 2.67 8.50 -8.72
CA ALA A 229 3.19 7.34 -7.97
C ALA A 229 3.58 6.17 -8.89
N GLU A 230 2.77 5.84 -9.89
CA GLU A 230 3.11 4.79 -10.86
C GLU A 230 4.37 5.15 -11.66
N ALA A 231 4.55 6.44 -12.00
CA ALA A 231 5.75 6.88 -12.74
C ALA A 231 7.04 6.58 -11.94
N PHE A 232 7.05 6.83 -10.63
CA PHE A 232 8.21 6.49 -9.79
C PHE A 232 8.50 4.99 -9.75
N VAL A 233 7.47 4.14 -9.67
CA VAL A 233 7.62 2.68 -9.72
C VAL A 233 8.20 2.23 -11.06
N LEU A 234 7.72 2.79 -12.18
CA LEU A 234 8.23 2.48 -13.52
C LEU A 234 9.69 2.92 -13.67
N ILE A 235 10.04 4.15 -13.24
CA ILE A 235 11.41 4.67 -13.26
C ILE A 235 12.35 3.76 -12.46
N ALA A 236 11.96 3.41 -11.22
CA ALA A 236 12.75 2.59 -10.32
C ALA A 236 13.06 1.19 -10.89
N ARG A 237 12.16 0.65 -11.73
CA ARG A 237 12.29 -0.70 -12.30
C ARG A 237 12.91 -0.74 -13.69
N ALA A 238 12.70 0.31 -14.50
CA ALA A 238 13.07 0.30 -15.91
C ALA A 238 14.49 0.85 -16.16
N LEU A 239 14.96 1.80 -15.33
CA LEU A 239 16.26 2.43 -15.54
C LEU A 239 17.39 1.60 -14.89
N PRO A 240 18.58 1.54 -15.52
CA PRO A 240 19.75 0.83 -14.97
C PRO A 240 20.43 1.66 -13.87
N ILE A 241 19.72 1.85 -12.75
CA ILE A 241 20.12 2.67 -11.60
C ILE A 241 21.06 1.87 -10.70
N ARG A 242 22.14 2.51 -10.20
CA ARG A 242 23.06 1.94 -9.20
C ARG A 242 23.19 2.79 -7.95
N ARG A 243 23.11 4.12 -8.07
CA ARG A 243 23.29 5.08 -6.97
C ARG A 243 22.22 6.17 -7.03
N PRO A 244 20.95 5.83 -6.72
CA PRO A 244 19.88 6.82 -6.72
C PRO A 244 19.97 7.73 -5.51
N VAL A 245 19.70 9.02 -5.74
CA VAL A 245 19.63 10.05 -4.70
C VAL A 245 18.25 10.73 -4.72
N VAL A 246 17.65 10.87 -3.56
CA VAL A 246 16.38 11.59 -3.36
C VAL A 246 16.64 12.80 -2.45
N VAL A 247 16.19 13.97 -2.87
CA VAL A 247 16.33 15.23 -2.11
C VAL A 247 15.22 15.32 -1.06
N HIS A 248 15.54 15.47 0.22
CA HIS A 248 14.55 15.56 1.30
C HIS A 248 14.65 16.90 2.03
N PRO A 249 13.60 17.34 2.75
CA PRO A 249 12.27 16.73 2.81
C PRO A 249 11.51 16.92 1.49
N GLN A 250 10.92 15.84 0.97
CA GLN A 250 10.01 15.89 -0.18
C GLN A 250 8.93 14.80 -0.02
N PHE A 251 7.98 14.71 -0.95
CA PHE A 251 7.02 13.61 -1.05
C PHE A 251 7.75 12.26 -1.04
N THR A 252 7.28 11.31 -0.22
CA THR A 252 8.07 10.11 0.13
C THR A 252 8.04 9.00 -0.92
N GLU A 253 7.08 9.04 -1.85
CA GLU A 253 6.84 7.98 -2.83
C GLU A 253 8.03 7.65 -3.73
N PRO A 254 8.85 8.61 -4.22
CA PRO A 254 10.02 8.27 -5.03
C PRO A 254 11.01 7.36 -4.30
N GLU A 255 11.29 7.66 -3.02
CA GLU A 255 12.17 6.81 -2.21
C GLU A 255 11.52 5.46 -1.91
N ALA A 256 10.22 5.44 -1.58
CA ALA A 256 9.49 4.20 -1.34
C ALA A 256 9.54 3.28 -2.56
N ALA A 257 9.31 3.81 -3.76
CA ALA A 257 9.36 3.08 -5.03
C ALA A 257 10.77 2.53 -5.33
N LEU A 258 11.81 3.33 -5.13
CA LEU A 258 13.20 2.90 -5.31
C LEU A 258 13.59 1.78 -4.35
N ARG A 259 13.25 1.92 -3.06
CA ARG A 259 13.50 0.88 -2.05
C ARG A 259 12.74 -0.40 -2.35
N ALA A 260 11.47 -0.30 -2.78
CA ALA A 260 10.65 -1.45 -3.17
C ALA A 260 11.21 -2.18 -4.40
N ALA A 261 11.93 -1.46 -5.28
CA ALA A 261 12.67 -2.05 -6.40
C ALA A 261 14.04 -2.64 -5.99
N GLY A 262 14.44 -2.53 -4.72
CA GLY A 262 15.67 -3.10 -4.17
C GLY A 262 16.89 -2.18 -4.22
N HIS A 263 16.71 -0.88 -4.50
CA HIS A 263 17.81 0.07 -4.52
C HIS A 263 18.21 0.53 -3.11
N GLU A 264 19.52 0.74 -2.90
CA GLU A 264 20.02 1.50 -1.76
C GLU A 264 19.96 2.99 -2.10
N VAL A 265 19.06 3.72 -1.44
CA VAL A 265 18.75 5.11 -1.78
C VAL A 265 19.58 6.07 -0.93
N GLY A 266 20.43 6.87 -1.60
CA GLY A 266 21.10 8.01 -1.00
C GLY A 266 20.12 9.16 -0.76
N ARG A 267 20.36 9.95 0.28
CA ARG A 267 19.51 11.09 0.64
C ARG A 267 20.35 12.36 0.71
N VAL A 268 19.87 13.44 0.11
CA VAL A 268 20.36 14.81 0.36
C VAL A 268 19.31 15.50 1.21
N VAL A 269 19.62 15.76 2.48
CA VAL A 269 18.67 16.36 3.42
C VAL A 269 18.93 17.87 3.50
N LEU A 270 17.98 18.65 3.01
CA LEU A 270 17.96 20.10 3.04
C LEU A 270 17.57 20.59 4.43
N SER A 271 18.17 21.71 4.82
CA SER A 271 18.07 22.28 6.16
C SER A 271 17.05 23.43 6.20
N PRO A 272 16.31 23.61 7.32
CA PRO A 272 15.54 24.83 7.55
C PRO A 272 16.39 26.10 7.54
N GLU A 273 17.65 26.01 8.00
CA GLU A 273 18.59 27.12 8.11
C GLU A 273 18.91 27.75 6.74
N ASP A 274 18.98 26.92 5.70
CA ASP A 274 19.18 27.34 4.31
C ASP A 274 17.84 27.64 3.59
N GLY A 275 16.73 27.60 4.33
CA GLY A 275 15.38 27.77 3.82
C GLY A 275 14.95 26.63 2.89
N PHE A 276 15.45 25.42 3.14
CA PHE A 276 15.25 24.22 2.32
C PHE A 276 15.61 24.40 0.84
N ARG A 277 16.60 25.24 0.55
CA ARG A 277 17.10 25.42 -0.82
C ARG A 277 18.13 24.35 -1.15
N LEU A 278 17.99 23.76 -2.34
CA LEU A 278 18.93 22.78 -2.85
C LEU A 278 20.21 23.48 -3.34
N ASP A 279 21.34 23.09 -2.76
CA ASP A 279 22.66 23.31 -3.34
C ASP A 279 23.03 22.10 -4.22
N PRO A 280 23.21 22.27 -5.54
CA PRO A 280 23.60 21.18 -6.44
C PRO A 280 24.90 20.48 -6.03
N ALA A 281 25.81 21.18 -5.37
CA ALA A 281 27.08 20.60 -4.90
C ALA A 281 26.90 19.59 -3.76
N ALA A 282 25.76 19.61 -3.06
CA ALA A 282 25.44 18.63 -2.02
C ALA A 282 25.07 17.25 -2.61
N VAL A 283 24.73 17.17 -3.89
CA VAL A 283 24.39 15.91 -4.56
C VAL A 283 25.68 15.16 -4.92
N PRO A 284 25.89 13.93 -4.40
CA PRO A 284 27.09 13.14 -4.71
C PRO A 284 27.34 13.04 -6.21
N GLU A 285 28.59 13.21 -6.63
CA GLU A 285 28.92 13.16 -8.05
C GLU A 285 28.57 11.79 -8.67
N ASP A 286 28.80 10.70 -7.96
CA ASP A 286 28.54 9.36 -8.49
C ASP A 286 27.06 8.96 -8.49
N ALA A 287 26.13 9.85 -8.11
CA ALA A 287 24.70 9.60 -8.28
C ALA A 287 24.34 9.50 -9.77
N ASP A 288 23.66 8.42 -10.16
CA ASP A 288 23.21 8.17 -11.54
C ASP A 288 21.69 8.38 -11.74
N LEU A 289 20.95 8.54 -10.64
CA LEU A 289 19.58 9.05 -10.62
C LEU A 289 19.46 10.11 -9.52
N VAL A 290 18.81 11.24 -9.82
CA VAL A 290 18.44 12.24 -8.82
C VAL A 290 16.96 12.54 -8.95
N VAL A 291 16.21 12.48 -7.84
CA VAL A 291 14.79 12.85 -7.80
C VAL A 291 14.56 14.06 -6.93
N VAL A 292 13.86 15.06 -7.45
CA VAL A 292 13.53 16.33 -6.78
C VAL A 292 12.10 16.76 -7.13
N GLY A 293 11.27 17.01 -6.12
CA GLY A 293 10.00 17.71 -6.31
C GLY A 293 10.22 19.20 -6.55
N ASN A 294 9.44 19.80 -7.45
CA ASN A 294 9.56 21.23 -7.74
C ASN A 294 8.22 21.84 -8.21
N PRO A 295 7.53 22.65 -7.39
CA PRO A 295 7.86 22.99 -6.01
C PRO A 295 7.91 21.79 -5.07
N THR A 296 8.83 21.82 -4.09
CA THR A 296 9.01 20.72 -3.13
C THR A 296 7.85 20.64 -2.15
N ASN A 297 7.13 19.52 -2.07
CA ASN A 297 6.17 19.23 -0.98
C ASN A 297 6.88 18.53 0.18
N PRO A 298 6.95 19.05 1.42
CA PRO A 298 6.04 20.05 2.00
C PRO A 298 6.57 21.48 2.08
N THR A 299 7.82 21.74 1.68
CA THR A 299 8.48 23.04 1.95
C THR A 299 7.97 24.19 1.07
N SER A 300 7.24 23.87 -0.01
CA SER A 300 6.77 24.78 -1.06
C SER A 300 7.89 25.54 -1.77
N VAL A 301 9.14 25.10 -1.64
CA VAL A 301 10.28 25.75 -2.29
C VAL A 301 10.26 25.44 -3.78
N LEU A 302 10.20 26.50 -4.60
CA LEU A 302 10.46 26.44 -6.03
C LEU A 302 11.96 26.66 -6.29
N HIS A 303 12.67 25.60 -6.66
CA HIS A 303 14.06 25.67 -7.09
C HIS A 303 14.14 26.27 -8.51
N PRO A 304 15.02 27.27 -8.75
CA PRO A 304 15.21 27.83 -10.09
C PRO A 304 15.68 26.76 -11.09
N ALA A 305 15.21 26.83 -12.33
CA ALA A 305 15.57 25.87 -13.38
C ALA A 305 17.09 25.73 -13.54
N GLY A 306 17.84 26.83 -13.56
CA GLY A 306 19.30 26.82 -13.67
C GLY A 306 20.03 26.15 -12.49
N VAL A 307 19.37 25.97 -11.34
CA VAL A 307 19.91 25.17 -10.22
C VAL A 307 19.70 23.68 -10.52
N LEU A 308 18.51 23.29 -10.98
CA LEU A 308 18.20 21.90 -11.31
C LEU A 308 18.97 21.40 -12.54
N GLU A 309 19.18 22.25 -13.55
CA GLU A 309 19.95 21.93 -14.76
C GLU A 309 21.39 21.55 -14.45
N GLN A 310 21.99 22.07 -13.38
CA GLN A 310 23.35 21.68 -12.95
C GLN A 310 23.42 20.22 -12.50
N LEU A 311 22.29 19.62 -12.14
CA LEU A 311 22.19 18.20 -11.82
C LEU A 311 22.09 17.34 -13.08
N ALA A 312 21.70 17.89 -14.23
CA ALA A 312 21.59 17.14 -15.47
C ALA A 312 22.97 17.01 -16.15
N ARG A 313 23.49 15.79 -16.24
CA ARG A 313 24.81 15.52 -16.83
C ARG A 313 24.88 14.13 -17.46
N PRO A 314 25.84 13.87 -18.38
CA PRO A 314 26.00 12.55 -18.98
C PRO A 314 26.11 11.45 -17.92
N GLY A 315 25.33 10.38 -18.10
CA GLY A 315 25.31 9.24 -17.17
C GLY A 315 24.42 9.43 -15.94
N ARG A 316 23.74 10.58 -15.77
CA ARG A 316 22.77 10.82 -14.71
C ARG A 316 21.39 11.13 -15.29
N THR A 317 20.37 10.45 -14.79
CA THR A 317 18.97 10.81 -15.01
C THR A 317 18.51 11.76 -13.90
N LEU A 318 18.00 12.92 -14.29
CA LEU A 318 17.33 13.85 -13.38
C LEU A 318 15.81 13.67 -13.55
N VAL A 319 15.10 13.41 -12.45
CA VAL A 319 13.65 13.34 -12.38
C VAL A 319 13.15 14.53 -11.57
N VAL A 320 12.35 15.37 -12.20
CA VAL A 320 11.71 16.53 -11.57
C VAL A 320 10.22 16.23 -11.44
N ASP A 321 9.72 16.18 -10.21
CA ASP A 321 8.29 16.02 -9.93
C ASP A 321 7.61 17.40 -9.87
N GLU A 322 6.93 17.76 -10.95
CA GLU A 322 6.19 19.03 -11.12
C GLU A 322 4.69 18.85 -10.79
N ALA A 323 4.36 18.10 -9.74
CA ALA A 323 2.96 17.86 -9.35
C ALA A 323 2.17 19.12 -8.91
N PHE A 324 2.85 20.21 -8.54
CA PHE A 324 2.26 21.45 -8.00
C PHE A 324 2.45 22.67 -8.91
#